data_AF-A0A924GSK6-F1
#
_entry.id   AF-A0A924GSK6-F1
#
_cell.length_a   1.000
_cell.length_b   1.000
_cell.length_c   1.000
_cell.angle_alpha   90.00
_cell.angle_beta   90.00
_cell.angle_gamma   90.00
#
_symmetry.space_group_name_H-M   'P 1'
#
loop_
_entity.id
_entity.type
_entity.pdbx_description
1 polymer ?
#
loop_
_entity_poly.entity_id
_entity_poly.type
_entity_poly.pdbx_seq_one_letter_code
_entity_poly.pdbx_strand_id
1 'polypeptide(L)'
;MELVIALVLLALVGCGAYLLTRRKAAATAASSPDSDNNAEEDSSYRVSYVPPEFEWSGTAAGALPIKILTYKQYECLEDARYGFKIVGLPPTERKLPQPHKTLAHGLRTVSSLAKHGFLNEDGNGGYVITDHGLNALEVCSVRY
;
A
#
# COMPACT_ATOMS: atom_id res chain seq x y z
N MET A 1 -14.10 18.04 40.25
CA MET A 1 -14.74 18.90 39.22
C MET A 1 -13.72 19.66 38.40
N GLU A 2 -12.74 20.35 39.01
CA GLU A 2 -11.75 21.17 38.28
C GLU A 2 -10.85 20.38 37.30
N LEU A 3 -10.43 19.17 37.67
CA LEU A 3 -9.55 18.34 36.84
C LEU A 3 -10.24 17.86 35.54
N VAL A 4 -11.56 17.64 35.59
CA VAL A 4 -12.36 17.24 34.43
C VAL A 4 -12.55 18.42 33.49
N ILE A 5 -12.77 19.62 34.03
CA ILE A 5 -12.90 20.86 33.23
C ILE A 5 -11.58 21.17 32.51
N ALA A 6 -10.43 20.99 33.18
CA ALA A 6 -9.12 21.19 32.58
C ALA A 6 -8.85 20.22 31.41
N LEU A 7 -9.26 18.95 31.53
CA LEU A 7 -9.11 17.96 30.47
C LEU A 7 -9.98 18.26 29.25
N VAL A 8 -11.22 18.72 29.46
CA VAL A 8 -12.13 19.10 28.38
C VAL A 8 -11.60 20.32 27.61
N LEU A 9 -11.04 21.30 28.31
CA LEU A 9 -10.44 22.48 27.67
C LEU A 9 -9.21 22.11 26.84
N LEU A 10 -8.35 21.20 27.33
CA LEU A 10 -7.21 20.70 26.56
C LEU A 10 -7.64 19.94 25.29
N ALA A 11 -8.70 19.13 25.39
CA ALA A 11 -9.23 18.39 24.24
C ALA A 11 -9.81 19.34 23.16
N LEU A 12 -10.52 20.40 23.58
CA LEU A 12 -11.07 21.39 22.65
C LEU A 12 -9.98 22.21 21.96
N VAL A 13 -8.93 22.60 22.68
CA VAL A 13 -7.78 23.33 22.10
C VAL A 13 -7.02 22.45 21.12
N GLY A 14 -6.79 21.17 21.46
CA GLY A 14 -6.15 20.20 20.56
C GLY A 14 -6.97 19.95 19.29
N CYS A 15 -8.30 19.84 19.43
CA CYS A 15 -9.21 19.63 18.30
C CYS A 15 -9.28 20.86 17.37
N GLY A 16 -9.30 22.07 17.94
CA GLY A 16 -9.28 23.32 17.18
C GLY A 16 -7.99 23.50 16.36
N ALA A 17 -6.83 23.20 16.97
CA ALA A 17 -5.55 23.25 16.28
C ALA A 17 -5.46 22.23 15.13
N TYR A 18 -5.98 21.01 15.34
CA TYR A 18 -6.00 19.95 14.33
C TYR A 18 -6.87 20.29 13.11
N LEU A 19 -8.02 20.94 13.31
CA LEU A 19 -8.89 21.34 12.19
C LEU A 19 -8.29 22.51 11.39
N LEU A 20 -7.57 23.42 12.04
CA LEU A 20 -6.92 24.56 11.37
C LEU A 20 -5.73 24.14 10.50
N THR A 21 -4.92 23.17 10.94
CA THR A 21 -3.81 22.65 10.13
C THR A 21 -4.31 21.87 8.92
N ARG A 22 -5.41 21.11 9.06
CA ARG A 22 -6.04 20.38 7.96
C ARG A 22 -6.63 21.31 6.90
N ARG A 23 -7.19 22.47 7.28
CA ARG A 23 -7.70 23.48 6.32
C ARG A 23 -6.58 24.19 5.56
N LYS A 24 -5.42 24.43 6.20
CA LYS A 24 -4.25 25.02 5.50
C LYS A 24 -3.64 24.08 4.47
N ALA A 25 -3.69 22.76 4.68
CA ALA A 25 -3.23 21.78 3.70
C ALA A 25 -4.10 21.72 2.43
N ALA A 26 -5.36 22.18 2.50
CA ALA A 26 -6.27 22.24 1.35
C ALA A 26 -6.14 23.54 0.52
N ALA A 27 -5.44 24.56 1.01
CA ALA A 27 -5.31 25.86 0.36
C ALA A 27 -3.99 26.06 -0.40
N THR A 28 -3.05 25.12 -0.32
CA THR A 28 -1.72 25.22 -0.95
C THR A 28 -1.56 24.28 -2.16
N ALA A 29 -2.67 23.93 -2.81
CA ALA A 29 -2.70 23.08 -4.00
C ALA A 29 -3.19 23.83 -5.26
N ALA A 30 -2.93 25.13 -5.35
CA ALA A 30 -3.21 25.95 -6.53
C ALA A 30 -2.04 26.93 -6.78
N SER A 31 -0.88 26.40 -7.15
CA SER A 31 0.14 27.21 -7.82
C SER A 31 1.04 26.32 -8.67
N SER A 32 0.93 26.44 -9.99
CA SER A 32 1.93 26.17 -11.04
C SER A 32 1.27 26.41 -12.41
N PRO A 33 2.00 26.70 -13.49
CA PRO A 33 2.82 27.90 -13.72
C PRO A 33 2.42 28.59 -15.05
N ASP A 34 3.17 29.64 -15.42
CA ASP A 34 3.08 30.46 -16.64
C ASP A 34 2.67 29.75 -17.94
N SER A 35 1.87 30.44 -18.74
CA SER A 35 1.73 30.19 -20.18
C SER A 35 2.25 31.39 -20.96
N ASP A 36 3.49 31.25 -21.41
CA ASP A 36 4.12 32.11 -22.42
C ASP A 36 3.40 31.91 -23.77
N ASN A 37 2.96 33.03 -24.34
CA ASN A 37 2.55 33.12 -25.73
C ASN A 37 3.79 33.05 -26.62
N ASN A 38 3.84 32.08 -27.53
CA ASN A 38 4.54 32.28 -28.81
C ASN A 38 3.92 31.44 -29.91
N ALA A 39 3.88 32.05 -31.09
CA ALA A 39 3.10 31.69 -32.25
C ALA A 39 3.79 30.65 -33.16
N GLU A 40 2.98 30.18 -34.12
CA GLU A 40 3.32 29.65 -35.45
C GLU A 40 3.54 28.13 -35.63
N GLU A 41 2.56 27.56 -36.35
CA GLU A 41 2.57 26.48 -37.34
C GLU A 41 3.85 25.63 -37.51
N ASP A 42 3.75 24.33 -37.21
CA ASP A 42 4.02 23.30 -38.22
C ASP A 42 3.34 21.96 -37.85
N SER A 43 2.69 21.37 -38.84
CA SER A 43 1.91 20.15 -38.75
C SER A 43 2.80 18.91 -38.62
N SER A 44 2.97 18.43 -37.39
CA SER A 44 3.22 17.01 -37.15
C SER A 44 2.65 16.61 -35.81
N TYR A 45 1.52 15.89 -35.82
CA TYR A 45 0.96 15.29 -34.61
C TYR A 45 1.89 14.16 -34.15
N ARG A 46 2.95 14.52 -33.41
CA ARG A 46 3.80 13.56 -32.72
C ARG A 46 3.12 13.20 -31.42
N VAL A 47 2.47 12.03 -31.39
CA VAL A 47 2.14 11.35 -30.15
C VAL A 47 3.46 10.95 -29.49
N SER A 48 4.00 11.82 -28.64
CA SER A 48 5.04 11.41 -27.71
C SER A 48 4.36 10.51 -26.68
N TYR A 49 4.54 9.20 -26.83
CA TYR A 49 4.30 8.27 -25.75
C TYR A 49 5.37 8.57 -24.70
N VAL A 50 5.07 9.49 -23.79
CA VAL A 50 5.72 9.52 -22.49
C VAL A 50 5.24 8.23 -21.84
N PRO A 51 6.12 7.23 -21.63
CA PRO A 51 5.75 6.09 -20.82
C PRO A 51 5.26 6.70 -19.51
N PRO A 52 4.05 6.37 -19.02
CA PRO A 52 3.67 6.84 -17.70
C PRO A 52 4.83 6.44 -16.79
N GLU A 53 5.44 7.42 -16.14
CA GLU A 53 6.20 7.14 -14.95
C GLU A 53 5.15 6.60 -13.98
N PHE A 54 4.86 5.30 -14.10
CA PHE A 54 4.08 4.59 -13.12
C PHE A 54 5.00 4.43 -11.93
N GLU A 55 5.27 5.57 -11.29
CA GLU A 55 5.67 5.62 -9.91
C GLU A 55 4.46 5.11 -9.16
N TRP A 56 4.57 3.84 -8.81
CA TRP A 56 3.74 3.28 -7.78
C TRP A 56 3.73 4.28 -6.62
N SER A 57 2.55 4.84 -6.35
CA SER A 57 2.25 5.52 -5.10
C SER A 57 2.31 4.48 -3.98
N GLY A 58 3.53 4.13 -3.59
CA GLY A 58 3.80 3.45 -2.33
C GLY A 58 2.98 4.21 -1.31
N THR A 59 2.06 3.50 -0.67
CA THR A 59 1.11 4.07 0.28
C THR A 59 1.81 5.13 1.13
N ALA A 60 1.24 6.33 1.23
CA ALA A 60 1.80 7.45 1.99
C ALA A 60 1.98 7.15 3.51
N ALA A 61 1.72 5.91 3.94
CA ALA A 61 1.82 5.42 5.30
C ALA A 61 2.52 4.04 5.43
N GLY A 62 3.12 3.48 4.37
CA GLY A 62 3.62 2.09 4.36
C GLY A 62 5.12 1.94 4.12
N ALA A 63 5.70 0.85 4.63
CA ALA A 63 7.12 0.52 4.53
C ALA A 63 7.64 0.55 3.08
N LEU A 64 8.89 1.02 2.91
CA LEU A 64 9.68 1.16 1.67
C LEU A 64 9.17 0.32 0.46
N PRO A 65 9.05 0.92 -0.74
CA PRO A 65 8.48 0.24 -1.91
C PRO A 65 9.29 -1.01 -2.27
N ILE A 66 8.64 -2.18 -2.26
CA ILE A 66 9.25 -3.40 -2.79
C ILE A 66 9.13 -3.35 -4.32
N LYS A 67 10.26 -3.14 -5.01
CA LYS A 67 10.34 -3.24 -6.48
C LYS A 67 10.56 -4.67 -6.98
N ILE A 68 11.07 -5.54 -6.11
CA ILE A 68 11.47 -6.92 -6.44
C ILE A 68 10.90 -7.88 -5.40
N LEU A 69 10.04 -8.79 -5.83
CA LEU A 69 9.56 -9.91 -5.02
C LEU A 69 10.54 -11.07 -5.11
N THR A 70 10.85 -11.69 -3.97
CA THR A 70 11.52 -13.00 -3.98
C THR A 70 10.56 -14.06 -4.53
N TYR A 71 11.09 -15.13 -5.13
CA TYR A 71 10.26 -16.24 -5.62
C TYR A 71 9.24 -16.74 -4.60
N LYS A 72 9.62 -16.87 -3.33
CA LYS A 72 8.71 -17.32 -2.25
C LYS A 72 7.63 -16.31 -1.88
N GLN A 73 7.89 -15.02 -2.04
CA GLN A 73 6.88 -13.98 -1.85
C GLN A 73 5.90 -13.96 -3.01
N TYR A 74 6.40 -14.09 -4.24
CA TYR A 74 5.57 -14.21 -5.43
C TYR A 74 4.65 -15.43 -5.37
N GLU A 75 5.19 -16.62 -5.07
CA GLU A 75 4.41 -17.85 -4.88
C GLU A 75 3.28 -17.67 -3.85
N CYS A 76 3.59 -17.04 -2.71
CA CYS A 76 2.62 -16.77 -1.66
C CYS A 76 1.48 -15.82 -2.11
N LEU A 77 1.80 -14.80 -2.93
CA LEU A 77 0.78 -13.88 -3.45
C LEU A 77 -0.04 -14.52 -4.57
N GLU A 78 0.57 -15.34 -5.42
CA GLU A 78 -0.14 -16.13 -6.44
C GLU A 78 -1.15 -17.09 -5.80
N ASP A 79 -0.75 -17.82 -4.77
CA ASP A 79 -1.65 -18.69 -4.01
C ASP A 79 -2.80 -17.89 -3.40
N ALA A 80 -2.51 -16.71 -2.84
CA ALA A 80 -3.54 -15.84 -2.30
C ALA A 80 -4.49 -15.29 -3.40
N ARG A 81 -3.99 -15.04 -4.62
CA ARG A 81 -4.81 -14.62 -5.79
C ARG A 81 -5.83 -15.67 -6.18
N TYR A 82 -5.50 -16.95 -6.06
CA TYR A 82 -6.46 -18.06 -6.29
C TYR A 82 -7.49 -18.23 -5.15
N GLY A 83 -7.46 -17.34 -4.15
CA GLY A 83 -8.41 -17.34 -3.03
C GLY A 83 -8.04 -18.33 -1.93
N PHE A 84 -6.79 -18.78 -1.87
CA PHE A 84 -6.30 -19.52 -0.71
C PHE A 84 -6.06 -18.57 0.46
N LYS A 85 -6.47 -19.00 1.64
CA LYS A 85 -6.11 -18.35 2.90
C LYS A 85 -4.65 -18.68 3.22
N ILE A 86 -3.85 -17.63 3.43
CA ILE A 86 -2.43 -17.77 3.69
C ILE A 86 -2.16 -17.84 5.19
N VAL A 87 -1.39 -18.82 5.64
CA VAL A 87 -0.96 -18.92 7.04
C VAL A 87 0.56 -18.94 7.11
N GLY A 88 1.14 -18.13 8.00
CA GLY A 88 2.57 -18.14 8.27
C GLY A 88 2.90 -19.24 9.28
N LEU A 89 3.60 -20.29 8.84
CA LEU A 89 4.02 -21.39 9.72
C LEU A 89 5.54 -21.62 9.71
N PRO A 90 6.11 -22.13 10.82
CA PRO A 90 7.49 -22.58 10.86
C PRO A 90 7.67 -23.81 9.94
N PRO A 91 8.88 -24.07 9.41
CA PRO A 91 9.11 -25.15 8.44
C PRO A 91 8.68 -26.55 8.91
N THR A 92 8.69 -26.80 10.22
CA THR A 92 8.27 -28.05 10.86
C THR A 92 6.77 -28.31 10.71
N GLU A 93 5.95 -27.26 10.81
CA GLU A 93 4.48 -27.36 10.81
C GLU A 93 3.86 -27.24 9.42
N ARG A 94 4.62 -26.73 8.43
CA ARG A 94 4.13 -26.60 7.04
C ARG A 94 3.77 -27.92 6.37
N LYS A 95 4.36 -29.03 6.82
CA LYS A 95 4.09 -30.38 6.27
C LYS A 95 2.79 -30.99 6.81
N LEU A 96 2.18 -30.37 7.81
CA LEU A 96 0.92 -30.85 8.36
C LEU A 96 -0.23 -30.57 7.37
N PRO A 97 -1.24 -31.44 7.33
CA PRO A 97 -2.41 -31.22 6.50
C PRO A 97 -3.10 -29.92 6.90
N GLN A 98 -3.29 -29.03 5.92
CA GLN A 98 -3.95 -27.75 6.11
C GLN A 98 -5.47 -27.87 5.91
N PRO A 99 -6.27 -27.03 6.57
CA PRO A 99 -7.71 -26.98 6.34
C PRO A 99 -8.03 -26.58 4.89
N HIS A 100 -9.27 -26.81 4.46
CA HIS A 100 -9.69 -26.54 3.08
C HIS A 100 -9.39 -25.09 2.67
N LYS A 101 -8.87 -24.92 1.45
CA LYS A 101 -8.45 -23.62 0.88
C LYS A 101 -7.49 -22.82 1.77
N THR A 102 -6.62 -23.51 2.51
CA THR A 102 -5.58 -22.86 3.33
C THR A 102 -4.21 -23.37 2.92
N LEU A 103 -3.27 -22.45 2.70
CA LEU A 103 -1.89 -22.77 2.33
C LEU A 103 -0.91 -22.14 3.30
N ALA A 104 0.08 -22.94 3.69
CA ALA A 104 1.08 -22.56 4.67
C ALA A 104 2.36 -22.10 3.99
N HIS A 105 2.67 -20.81 4.16
CA HIS A 105 3.94 -20.22 3.72
C HIS A 105 4.83 -19.92 4.92
N GLY A 106 6.04 -19.44 4.63
CA GLY A 106 6.97 -19.12 5.70
C GLY A 106 6.59 -17.89 6.49
N LEU A 107 6.69 -17.99 7.82
CA LEU A 107 6.48 -16.88 8.74
C LEU A 107 7.14 -15.58 8.28
N ARG A 108 8.42 -15.63 7.88
CA ARG A 108 9.15 -14.46 7.37
C ARG A 108 8.56 -13.91 6.07
N THR A 109 8.11 -14.77 5.17
CA THR A 109 7.49 -14.37 3.90
C THR A 109 6.17 -13.68 4.17
N VAL A 110 5.29 -14.31 4.93
CA VAL A 110 3.95 -13.81 5.25
C VAL A 110 4.04 -12.50 6.04
N SER A 111 4.90 -12.43 7.06
CA SER A 111 5.08 -11.20 7.85
C SER A 111 5.67 -10.06 7.03
N SER A 112 6.58 -10.35 6.10
CA SER A 112 7.09 -9.35 5.16
C SER A 112 5.96 -8.82 4.28
N LEU A 113 5.17 -9.69 3.65
CA LEU A 113 4.07 -9.28 2.77
C LEU A 113 3.00 -8.49 3.52
N ALA A 114 2.65 -8.90 4.74
CA ALA A 114 1.72 -8.18 5.60
C ALA A 114 2.25 -6.79 5.99
N LYS A 115 3.54 -6.66 6.31
CA LYS A 115 4.17 -5.38 6.64
C LYS A 115 4.12 -4.37 5.47
N HIS A 116 4.14 -4.86 4.23
CA HIS A 116 4.00 -4.01 3.03
C HIS A 116 2.54 -3.81 2.60
N GLY A 117 1.57 -4.34 3.36
CA GLY A 117 0.15 -4.17 3.06
C GLY A 117 -0.36 -5.00 1.89
N PHE A 118 0.41 -5.99 1.42
CA PHE A 118 -0.01 -6.92 0.36
C PHE A 118 -0.95 -8.02 0.87
N LEU A 119 -0.87 -8.30 2.16
CA LEU A 119 -1.71 -9.25 2.87
C LEU A 119 -2.37 -8.54 4.06
N ASN A 120 -3.64 -8.85 4.31
CA ASN A 120 -4.39 -8.36 5.47
C ASN A 120 -4.89 -9.54 6.30
N GLU A 121 -4.98 -9.34 7.62
CA GLU A 121 -5.47 -10.37 8.53
C GLU A 121 -6.98 -10.56 8.38
N ASP A 122 -7.41 -11.81 8.24
CA ASP A 122 -8.81 -12.24 8.12
C ASP A 122 -9.50 -12.40 9.50
N GLY A 123 -8.83 -12.02 10.59
CA GLY A 123 -9.30 -12.18 11.97
C GLY A 123 -9.30 -13.62 12.50
N ASN A 124 -9.28 -14.62 11.62
CA ASN A 124 -9.24 -16.05 11.94
C ASN A 124 -7.83 -16.65 11.80
N GLY A 125 -6.78 -15.91 12.20
CA GLY A 125 -5.40 -16.41 12.24
C GLY A 125 -4.75 -16.68 10.87
N GLY A 126 -5.29 -16.13 9.78
CA GLY A 126 -4.67 -16.19 8.47
C GLY A 126 -4.83 -14.89 7.72
N TYR A 127 -4.28 -14.86 6.52
CA TYR A 127 -4.13 -13.67 5.71
C TYR A 127 -4.83 -13.83 4.37
N VAL A 128 -5.41 -12.75 3.89
CA VAL A 128 -6.03 -12.62 2.57
C VAL A 128 -5.29 -11.55 1.78
N ILE A 129 -5.25 -11.71 0.45
CA ILE A 129 -4.63 -10.72 -0.43
C ILE A 129 -5.43 -9.42 -0.45
N THR A 130 -4.73 -8.30 -0.49
CA THR A 130 -5.33 -6.97 -0.68
C THR A 130 -5.27 -6.57 -2.14
N ASP A 131 -6.04 -5.55 -2.54
CA ASP A 131 -5.93 -4.95 -3.88
C ASP A 131 -4.50 -4.47 -4.16
N HIS A 132 -3.79 -4.00 -3.12
CA HIS A 132 -2.39 -3.61 -3.21
C HIS A 132 -1.47 -4.80 -3.51
N GLY A 133 -1.73 -5.96 -2.89
CA GLY A 133 -1.03 -7.20 -3.17
C GLY A 133 -1.30 -7.76 -4.56
N LEU A 134 -2.53 -7.60 -5.07
CA LEU A 134 -2.88 -7.96 -6.45
C LEU A 134 -2.10 -7.11 -7.47
N ASN A 135 -2.08 -5.79 -7.28
CA ASN A 135 -1.28 -4.90 -8.12
C ASN A 135 0.23 -5.22 -8.04
N ALA A 136 0.71 -5.71 -6.89
CA ALA A 136 2.10 -6.12 -6.75
C ALA A 136 2.51 -7.24 -7.70
N LEU A 137 1.61 -8.18 -7.99
CA LEU A 137 1.90 -9.28 -8.92
C LEU A 137 2.07 -8.80 -10.36
N GLU A 138 1.42 -7.71 -10.75
CA GLU A 138 1.48 -7.17 -12.11
C GLU A 138 2.70 -6.26 -12.32
N VAL A 139 3.12 -5.55 -11.27
CA VAL A 139 4.12 -4.47 -11.38
C VAL A 139 5.50 -4.89 -10.85
N CYS A 140 5.58 -5.76 -9.84
CA CYS A 140 6.87 -6.16 -9.28
C CYS A 140 7.60 -7.16 -10.17
N SER A 141 8.92 -6.99 -10.28
CA SER A 141 9.78 -8.02 -10.88
C SER A 141 10.04 -9.17 -9.90
N VAL A 142 10.20 -10.39 -10.41
CA VAL A 142 10.47 -11.58 -9.61
C VAL A 142 11.95 -11.93 -9.68
N ARG A 143 12.59 -12.09 -8.51
CA ARG A 143 13.94 -12.63 -8.39
C ARG A 143 13.87 -14.14 -8.14
N TYR A 144 14.35 -14.90 -9.13
CA TYR A 144 14.53 -16.34 -9.10
C TYR A 144 15.82 -16.76 -8.39
#